data_AF-A0A7S3ZLB5-F1
#
_entry.id   AF-A0A7S3ZLB5-F1
#
_cell.length_a   1.000
_cell.length_b   1.000
_cell.length_c   1.000
_cell.angle_alpha   90.00
_cell.angle_beta   90.00
_cell.angle_gamma   90.00
#
_symmetry.space_group_name_H-M   'P 1'
#
loop_
_entity.id
_entity.type
_entity.pdbx_description
1 polymer ?
#
loop_
_entity_poly.entity_id
_entity_poly.type
_entity_poly.pdbx_seq_one_letter_code
_entity_poly.pdbx_strand_id
1 'polypeptide(L)'
;VADPGPVAAGLWLDDALESPVVLDGVVCVVDGVSGLGLLESSGPGAFEAKRAVATADRILLSKADLCDVSSLEEAVRSLNPAADVRRSINGAGDFGIDGFLIRGGTAGPPSVPGLGWA
;
A
#
# COMPACT_ATOMS: atom_id res chain seq x y z
N VAL A 1 -11.86 -6.96 -6.68
CA VAL A 1 -11.09 -6.35 -5.56
C VAL A 1 -10.30 -7.47 -4.91
N ALA A 2 -9.01 -7.27 -4.63
CA ALA A 2 -8.16 -8.29 -4.01
C ALA A 2 -8.32 -8.24 -2.48
N ASP A 3 -8.51 -9.40 -1.84
CA ASP A 3 -8.51 -9.53 -0.38
C ASP A 3 -7.09 -9.95 0.05
N PRO A 4 -6.41 -9.21 0.94
CA PRO A 4 -5.07 -9.56 1.39
C PRO A 4 -5.03 -10.88 2.19
N GLY A 5 -6.14 -11.31 2.82
CA GLY A 5 -6.17 -12.51 3.66
C GLY A 5 -5.85 -13.80 2.91
N PRO A 6 -6.57 -14.15 1.82
CA PRO A 6 -6.29 -15.32 1.00
C PRO A 6 -4.91 -15.30 0.33
N VAL A 7 -4.42 -14.12 -0.04
CA VAL A 7 -3.08 -13.96 -0.66
C VAL A 7 -1.97 -14.23 0.36
N ALA A 8 -2.11 -13.69 1.58
CA ALA A 8 -1.18 -13.99 2.68
C ALA A 8 -1.20 -15.47 3.06
N ALA A 9 -2.37 -16.11 3.09
CA ALA A 9 -2.51 -17.54 3.37
C ALA A 9 -1.86 -18.41 2.28
N GLY A 10 -2.00 -18.05 1.01
CA GLY A 10 -1.35 -18.75 -0.10
C GLY A 10 0.19 -18.68 -0.04
N LEU A 11 0.74 -17.55 0.41
CA LEU A 11 2.18 -17.39 0.65
C LEU A 11 2.71 -18.27 1.79
N TRP A 12 1.88 -18.61 2.77
CA TRP A 12 2.27 -19.45 3.92
C TRP A 12 2.10 -20.96 3.67
N LEU A 13 1.29 -21.36 2.69
CA LEU A 13 0.98 -22.77 2.38
C LEU A 13 1.84 -23.37 1.26
N ASP A 14 2.64 -22.56 0.57
CA ASP A 14 3.49 -23.03 -0.51
C ASP A 14 4.85 -23.51 0.03
N ASP A 15 4.88 -24.77 0.49
CA ASP A 15 6.09 -25.50 0.89
C ASP A 15 7.14 -25.62 -0.26
N ALA A 16 6.82 -25.18 -1.49
CA ALA A 16 7.72 -25.22 -2.66
C ALA A 16 8.43 -23.89 -2.96
N LEU A 17 8.13 -22.81 -2.22
CA LEU A 17 8.96 -21.60 -2.27
C LEU A 17 10.20 -21.81 -1.40
N GLU A 18 11.24 -22.43 -1.94
CA GLU A 18 12.64 -22.38 -1.43
C GLU A 18 13.24 -20.95 -1.48
N SER A 19 12.39 -19.92 -1.34
CA SER A 19 12.73 -18.51 -1.35
C SER A 19 12.41 -17.93 0.02
N PRO A 20 13.30 -17.13 0.64
CA PRO A 20 13.05 -16.49 1.93
C PRO A 20 12.07 -15.30 1.75
N VAL A 21 10.83 -15.58 1.36
CA VAL A 21 9.79 -14.56 1.21
C VAL A 21 9.28 -14.24 2.61
N VAL A 22 9.59 -13.03 3.08
CA VAL A 22 9.08 -12.49 4.34
C VAL A 22 7.97 -11.51 4.03
N LEU A 23 6.81 -11.69 4.68
CA LEU A 23 5.72 -10.73 4.61
C LEU A 23 6.02 -9.56 5.57
N ASP A 24 6.38 -8.40 5.02
CA ASP A 24 6.63 -7.17 5.81
C ASP A 24 5.32 -6.52 6.28
N GLY A 25 4.28 -6.53 5.44
CA GLY A 25 2.98 -5.96 5.76
C GLY A 25 2.10 -5.72 4.54
N VAL A 26 0.91 -5.16 4.78
CA VAL A 26 -0.08 -4.85 3.76
C VAL A 26 -0.08 -3.34 3.48
N VAL A 27 0.13 -2.98 2.22
CA VAL A 27 0.04 -1.58 1.74
C VAL A 27 -1.24 -1.40 0.92
N CYS A 28 -2.06 -0.42 1.27
CA CYS A 28 -3.25 -0.05 0.50
C CYS A 28 -3.01 1.27 -0.23
N VAL A 29 -3.33 1.34 -1.53
CA VAL A 29 -3.29 2.59 -2.30
C VAL A 29 -4.72 3.06 -2.54
N VAL A 30 -5.02 4.29 -2.10
CA VAL A 30 -6.31 4.94 -2.25
C VAL A 30 -6.16 6.12 -3.19
N ASP A 31 -7.04 6.20 -4.19
CA ASP A 31 -7.07 7.29 -5.15
C ASP A 31 -7.66 8.56 -4.50
N GLY A 32 -6.93 9.68 -4.52
CA GLY A 32 -7.40 10.96 -3.98
C GLY A 32 -8.68 11.46 -4.63
N VAL A 33 -8.87 11.23 -5.94
CA VAL A 33 -9.96 11.80 -6.72
C VAL A 33 -11.28 11.04 -6.50
N SER A 34 -11.20 9.70 -6.42
CA SER A 34 -12.38 8.82 -6.36
C SER A 34 -12.54 8.07 -5.04
N GLY A 35 -11.48 8.02 -4.22
CA GLY A 35 -11.44 7.21 -3.01
C GLY A 35 -12.42 7.67 -1.93
N LEU A 36 -12.62 8.98 -1.77
CA LEU A 36 -13.57 9.49 -0.77
C LEU A 36 -14.99 9.03 -1.06
N GLY A 37 -15.44 9.19 -2.30
CA GLY A 37 -16.76 8.71 -2.72
C GLY A 37 -16.93 7.20 -2.55
N LEU A 38 -15.88 6.41 -2.80
CA LEU A 38 -15.92 4.96 -2.59
C LEU A 38 -16.05 4.61 -1.09
N LEU A 39 -15.26 5.25 -0.22
CA LEU A 39 -15.28 5.02 1.22
C LEU A 39 -16.56 5.54 1.90
N GLU A 40 -17.19 6.58 1.38
CA GLU A 40 -18.47 7.07 1.90
C GLU A 40 -19.67 6.28 1.36
N SER A 41 -19.53 5.64 0.19
CA SER A 41 -20.60 4.87 -0.40
C SER A 41 -20.91 3.57 0.36
N SER A 42 -22.11 3.06 0.09
CA SER A 42 -22.56 1.70 0.44
C SER A 42 -22.78 0.83 -0.81
N GLY A 43 -22.18 1.24 -1.92
CA GLY A 43 -22.29 0.55 -3.21
C GLY A 43 -21.43 -0.72 -3.30
N PRO A 44 -21.51 -1.44 -4.44
CA PRO A 44 -20.67 -2.60 -4.67
C PRO A 44 -19.18 -2.22 -4.65
N GLY A 45 -18.36 -2.97 -3.90
CA GLY A 45 -16.93 -2.70 -3.75
C GLY A 45 -16.57 -1.79 -2.56
N ALA A 46 -17.55 -1.09 -1.96
CA ALA A 46 -17.30 -0.18 -0.85
C ALA A 46 -16.92 -0.92 0.44
N PHE A 47 -17.54 -2.09 0.68
CA PHE A 47 -17.24 -2.91 1.85
C PHE A 47 -15.82 -3.48 1.77
N GLU A 48 -15.42 -3.97 0.60
CA GLU A 48 -14.10 -4.51 0.34
C GLU A 48 -13.03 -3.42 0.41
N ALA A 49 -13.31 -2.22 -0.10
CA ALA A 49 -12.42 -1.07 0.04
C ALA A 49 -12.21 -0.66 1.50
N LYS A 50 -13.30 -0.54 2.27
CA LYS A 50 -13.24 -0.26 3.72
C LYS A 50 -12.45 -1.32 4.46
N ARG A 51 -12.65 -2.60 4.12
CA ARG A 51 -11.90 -3.71 4.70
C ARG A 51 -10.41 -3.61 4.39
N ALA A 52 -10.04 -3.39 3.13
CA ALA A 52 -8.64 -3.24 2.74
C ALA A 52 -7.95 -2.09 3.48
N VAL A 53 -8.63 -0.94 3.63
CA VAL A 53 -8.16 0.20 4.41
C VAL A 53 -8.02 -0.15 5.90
N ALA A 54 -8.99 -0.87 6.47
CA ALA A 54 -8.97 -1.29 7.86
C ALA A 54 -7.88 -2.33 8.19
N THR A 55 -7.47 -3.14 7.21
CA THR A 55 -6.45 -4.19 7.39
C THR A 55 -5.04 -3.78 6.98
N ALA A 56 -4.87 -2.62 6.35
CA ALA A 56 -3.57 -2.17 5.87
C ALA A 56 -2.72 -1.60 7.01
N ASP A 57 -1.43 -1.93 7.01
CA ASP A 57 -0.44 -1.34 7.92
C ASP A 57 -0.01 0.06 7.44
N ARG A 58 0.02 0.24 6.12
CA ARG A 58 0.42 1.50 5.47
C ARG A 58 -0.56 1.86 4.37
N ILE A 59 -0.91 3.15 4.26
CA ILE A 59 -1.87 3.63 3.27
C ILE A 59 -1.26 4.75 2.44
N LEU A 60 -1.31 4.62 1.11
CA LEU A 60 -0.91 5.64 0.15
C LEU A 60 -2.11 6.37 -0.41
N LEU A 61 -2.19 7.68 -0.18
CA LEU A 61 -3.10 8.57 -0.89
C LEU A 61 -2.43 9.03 -2.18
N SER A 62 -2.84 8.47 -3.32
CA SER A 62 -2.32 8.80 -4.65
C SER A 62 -3.07 9.98 -5.27
N LYS A 63 -2.48 10.62 -6.28
CA LYS A 63 -3.07 11.76 -7.01
C LYS A 63 -3.40 12.96 -6.11
N ALA A 64 -2.63 13.17 -5.04
CA ALA A 64 -2.78 14.32 -4.16
C ALA A 64 -2.42 15.65 -4.86
N ASP A 65 -1.83 15.59 -6.06
CA ASP A 65 -1.63 16.73 -6.96
C ASP A 65 -2.92 17.20 -7.65
N LEU A 66 -3.91 16.33 -7.83
CA LEU A 66 -5.12 16.63 -8.60
C LEU A 66 -6.30 17.10 -7.74
N CYS A 67 -6.25 16.89 -6.43
CA CYS A 67 -7.36 17.21 -5.53
C CYS A 67 -6.88 17.40 -4.08
N ASP A 68 -7.69 18.09 -3.28
CA ASP A 68 -7.47 18.12 -1.82
C ASP A 68 -7.87 16.76 -1.22
N VAL A 69 -6.92 16.14 -0.54
CA VAL A 69 -7.08 14.82 0.09
C VAL A 69 -7.33 14.91 1.60
N SER A 70 -7.52 16.11 2.16
CA SER A 70 -7.76 16.32 3.59
C SER A 70 -8.93 15.50 4.13
N SER A 71 -10.11 15.58 3.49
CA SER A 71 -11.30 14.83 3.87
C SER A 71 -11.13 13.32 3.70
N LEU A 72 -10.39 12.90 2.66
CA LEU A 72 -10.07 11.49 2.45
C LEU A 72 -9.16 10.96 3.56
N GLU A 73 -8.17 11.73 3.96
CA GLU A 73 -7.27 11.37 5.04
C GLU A 73 -8.00 11.25 6.38
N GLU A 74 -8.94 12.16 6.67
CA GLU A 74 -9.82 12.05 7.84
C GLU A 74 -10.69 10.79 7.80
N ALA A 75 -11.31 10.49 6.65
CA ALA A 75 -12.10 9.28 6.48
C ALA A 75 -11.25 8.02 6.68
N VAL A 76 -10.05 7.97 6.10
CA VAL A 76 -9.10 6.86 6.26
C VAL A 76 -8.67 6.70 7.72
N ARG A 77 -8.28 7.78 8.41
CA ARG A 77 -7.90 7.72 9.83
C ARG A 77 -9.07 7.33 10.73
N SER A 78 -10.30 7.67 10.36
CA SER A 78 -11.50 7.24 11.10
C SER A 78 -11.72 5.74 11.00
N LEU A 79 -11.37 5.13 9.85
CA LEU A 79 -11.46 3.69 9.62
C LEU A 79 -10.29 2.93 10.23
N ASN A 80 -9.08 3.48 10.12
CA ASN A 80 -7.87 2.85 10.61
C ASN A 80 -6.93 3.89 11.25
N PRO A 81 -7.06 4.13 12.56
CA PRO A 81 -6.20 5.06 13.28
C PRO A 81 -4.74 4.60 13.40
N ALA A 82 -4.48 3.30 13.21
CA ALA A 82 -3.16 2.69 13.42
C ALA A 82 -2.29 2.66 12.15
N ALA A 83 -2.88 2.89 10.97
CA ALA A 83 -2.14 2.87 9.71
C ALA A 83 -1.23 4.10 9.53
N ASP A 84 -0.03 3.89 8.97
CA ASP A 84 0.82 4.98 8.48
C ASP A 84 0.28 5.51 7.15
N VAL A 85 -0.35 6.69 7.19
CA VAL A 85 -0.96 7.33 6.01
C VAL A 85 0.05 8.30 5.36
N ARG A 86 0.37 8.07 4.09
CA ARG A 86 1.29 8.89 3.29
C ARG A 86 0.61 9.42 2.03
N ARG A 87 1.01 10.60 1.59
CA ARG A 87 0.54 11.22 0.34
C ARG A 87 1.60 11.03 -0.75
N SER A 88 1.16 10.71 -1.97
CA SER A 88 2.01 10.66 -3.16
C SER A 88 1.60 11.77 -4.12
N ILE A 89 2.61 12.48 -4.61
CA ILE A 89 2.48 13.61 -5.54
C ILE A 89 3.24 13.21 -6.80
N ASN A 90 2.60 13.22 -7.97
CA ASN A 90 3.23 12.83 -9.25
C ASN A 90 3.90 11.43 -9.23
N GLY A 91 3.35 10.47 -8.47
CA GLY A 91 3.93 9.13 -8.33
C GLY A 91 5.17 9.06 -7.42
N ALA A 92 5.64 10.20 -6.90
CA ALA A 92 6.64 10.25 -5.85
C ALA A 92 5.95 10.16 -4.48
N GLY A 93 5.99 8.97 -3.89
CA GLY A 93 5.65 8.74 -2.48
C GLY A 93 6.81 7.98 -1.84
N ASP A 94 7.35 8.53 -0.75
CA ASP A 94 8.40 7.85 0.00
C ASP A 94 7.75 6.93 1.04
N PHE A 95 7.95 5.62 0.85
CA PHE A 95 7.71 4.64 1.87
C PHE A 95 9.04 4.08 2.31
N GLY A 96 9.37 4.29 3.59
CA GLY A 96 10.39 3.49 4.27
C GLY A 96 9.82 2.09 4.46
N ILE A 97 9.95 1.25 3.43
CA ILE A 97 9.77 -0.19 3.59
C ILE A 97 11.13 -0.85 3.40
N ASP A 98 11.56 -1.60 4.41
CA ASP A 98 12.79 -2.38 4.35
C ASP A 98 12.66 -3.63 3.44
N GLY A 99 11.52 -3.75 2.72
CA GLY A 99 11.27 -4.78 1.72
C GLY A 99 10.47 -4.22 0.53
N PHE A 100 11.14 -4.10 -0.61
CA PHE A 100 10.62 -3.90 -1.97
C PHE A 100 9.26 -3.17 -2.13
N LEU A 101 9.30 -1.83 -2.28
CA LEU A 101 8.30 -1.11 -3.06
C LEU A 101 8.96 -0.79 -4.39
N ILE A 102 8.29 -1.06 -5.50
CA ILE A 102 8.78 -0.65 -6.83
C ILE A 102 9.07 0.85 -6.79
N ARG A 103 10.35 1.23 -6.74
CA ARG A 103 10.81 2.59 -6.95
C ARG A 103 10.53 2.95 -8.41
N GLY A 104 9.42 3.64 -8.65
CA GLY A 104 9.20 4.37 -9.88
C GLY A 104 10.14 5.58 -9.96
N GLY A 105 11.40 5.36 -10.33
CA GLY A 105 12.38 6.42 -10.50
C GLY A 105 13.80 5.87 -10.56
N THR A 106 14.59 6.37 -11.51
CA THR A 106 15.95 5.98 -11.98
C THR A 106 17.08 5.81 -10.94
N ALA A 107 16.80 5.41 -9.70
CA ALA A 107 17.83 5.05 -8.74
C ALA A 107 18.34 3.64 -9.05
N GLY A 108 19.61 3.55 -9.46
CA GLY A 108 20.33 2.29 -9.63
C GLY A 108 20.30 1.41 -8.36
N PRO A 109 20.65 0.12 -8.49
CA PRO A 109 20.53 -0.83 -7.41
C PRO A 109 21.32 -0.39 -6.18
N PRO A 110 20.80 -0.61 -4.95
CA PRO A 110 21.53 -0.29 -3.74
C PRO A 110 22.83 -1.09 -3.68
N SER A 111 23.95 -0.41 -3.40
CA SER A 111 25.24 -1.05 -3.18
C SER A 111 25.17 -1.87 -1.89
N VAL A 112 25.07 -3.19 -2.02
CA VAL A 112 25.24 -4.14 -0.92
C VAL A 112 26.73 -4.27 -0.60
N PRO A 113 27.19 -3.98 0.63
CA PRO A 113 28.56 -4.24 1.02
C PRO A 113 28.81 -5.75 1.06
N GLY A 114 29.67 -6.26 0.18
CA GLY A 114 30.16 -7.65 0.25
C GLY A 114 29.93 -8.53 -0.97
N LEU A 115 29.20 -8.08 -2.00
CA LEU A 115 29.18 -8.77 -3.30
C LEU A 115 29.77 -7.86 -4.38
N GLY A 116 31.04 -8.07 -4.68
CA GLY A 116 31.67 -7.46 -5.85
C GLY A 116 31.13 -8.11 -7.12
N TRP A 117 30.60 -7.30 -8.04
CA TRP A 117 30.35 -7.70 -9.41
C TRP A 117 31.48 -7.12 -10.27
N ALA A 118 32.25 -8.01 -10.89
CA ALA A 118 33.06 -7.70 -12.07
C ALA A 118 32.27 -8.18 -13.29
#